data_AF-A0A933WYS2-F1
#
_entry.id   AF-A0A933WYS2-F1
#
_cell.length_a   1.000
_cell.length_b   1.000
_cell.length_c   1.000
_cell.angle_alpha   90.00
_cell.angle_beta   90.00
_cell.angle_gamma   90.00
#
_symmetry.space_group_name_H-M   'P 1'
#
loop_
_entity.id
_entity.type
_entity.pdbx_description
1 polymer ?
#
loop_
_entity_poly.entity_id
_entity_poly.type
_entity_poly.pdbx_seq_one_letter_code
_entity_poly.pdbx_strand_id
1 'polypeptide(L)' 'ALSAICTHINTCQLDWHEDRRQLVCPCHGGAFDVHGNVVQGPPSIPLATFPVERVGDELFVRREG' A
#
# COMPACT_ATOMS: atom_id res chain seq x y z
N ALA A 1 -6.06 -1.24 -6.94
CA ALA A 1 -5.76 -0.31 -5.83
C ALA A 1 -4.91 -1.03 -4.79
N LEU A 2 -4.14 -0.29 -3.98
CA LEU A 2 -3.33 -0.85 -2.90
C LEU A 2 -3.87 -0.41 -1.54
N SER A 3 -3.71 -1.24 -0.50
CA SER A 3 -3.90 -0.82 0.88
C SER A 3 -2.86 0.24 1.24
N ALA A 4 -3.28 1.31 1.89
CA ALA A 4 -2.37 2.31 2.46
C ALA A 4 -1.93 1.96 3.89
N ILE A 5 -2.22 0.75 4.38
CA ILE A 5 -1.91 0.33 5.76
C ILE A 5 -0.65 -0.54 5.77
N CYS A 6 0.32 -0.17 6.61
CA CYS A 6 1.56 -0.89 6.80
C CYS A 6 1.31 -2.29 7.38
N THR A 7 1.83 -3.32 6.70
CA THR A 7 1.64 -4.74 7.05
C THR A 7 2.48 -5.21 8.24
N HIS A 8 3.27 -4.34 8.86
CA HIS A 8 4.02 -4.69 10.07
C HIS A 8 3.08 -5.05 11.23
N ILE A 9 2.21 -4.11 11.63
CA ILE A 9 1.22 -4.31 12.70
C ILE A 9 -0.17 -3.76 12.34
N ASN A 10 -0.38 -3.36 11.08
CA ASN A 10 -1.66 -2.89 10.54
C ASN A 10 -2.27 -1.65 11.22
N THR A 11 -1.47 -0.83 11.90
CA THR A 11 -1.94 0.40 12.57
C THR A 11 -1.48 1.70 11.92
N CYS A 12 -0.37 1.67 11.16
CA CYS A 12 0.21 2.87 10.56
C CYS A 12 -0.22 3.00 9.09
N GLN A 13 -0.64 4.20 8.68
CA GLN A 13 -0.82 4.55 7.28
C GLN A 13 0.53 4.87 6.63
N LEU A 14 0.68 4.56 5.33
CA LEU A 14 1.88 4.82 4.54
C LEU A 14 1.83 6.20 3.87
N ASP A 15 2.98 6.85 3.79
CA ASP A 15 3.19 8.10 3.07
C ASP A 15 3.85 7.84 1.71
N TRP A 16 3.43 8.56 0.68
CA TRP A 16 4.07 8.53 -0.62
C TRP A 16 5.31 9.44 -0.63
N HIS A 17 6.46 8.89 -1.00
CA HIS A 17 7.70 9.64 -1.20
C HIS A 17 8.04 9.71 -2.69
N GLU A 18 7.78 10.86 -3.31
CA GLU A 18 8.01 11.08 -4.75
C GLU A 18 9.43 10.77 -5.20
N ASP A 19 10.44 11.30 -4.49
CA ASP A 19 11.86 11.15 -4.85
C ASP A 19 12.31 9.68 -4.90
N ARG A 20 11.71 8.83 -4.06
CA ARG A 20 12.04 7.41 -3.94
C ARG A 20 11.10 6.52 -4.75
N ARG A 21 9.96 7.07 -5.19
CA ARG A 21 8.83 6.35 -5.77
C ARG A 21 8.39 5.16 -4.89
N GLN A 22 8.24 5.42 -3.59
CA GLN A 22 7.94 4.40 -2.57
C GLN A 22 6.85 4.86 -1.62
N LEU A 23 6.12 3.89 -1.08
CA LEU A 23 5.22 4.07 0.06
C LEU A 23 6.02 3.75 1.33
N VAL A 24 6.15 4.69 2.27
CA VAL A 24 6.99 4.55 3.46
C VAL A 24 6.14 4.71 4.71
N CYS A 25 6.33 3.80 5.67
CA CYS A 25 5.71 3.84 6.97
C CYS A 25 6.45 4.82 7.89
N PRO A 26 5.80 5.90 8.38
CA PRO A 26 6.47 6.89 9.23
C PRO A 26 6.87 6.34 10.60
N CYS A 27 6.29 5.21 11.02
CA CYS A 27 6.53 4.62 12.34
C CYS A 27 7.95 4.04 12.48
N HIS A 28 8.43 3.28 11.49
CA HIS A 28 9.72 2.57 11.56
C HIS A 28 10.50 2.53 10.23
N GLY A 29 10.04 3.28 9.21
CA GLY A 29 10.72 3.36 7.91
C GLY A 29 10.56 2.15 7.00
N GLY A 30 9.66 1.21 7.33
CA GLY A 30 9.31 0.13 6.40
C GLY A 30 8.76 0.68 5.09
N ALA A 31 9.18 0.14 3.95
CA ALA A 31 8.88 0.72 2.65
C ALA A 31 8.40 -0.34 1.65
N PHE A 32 7.56 0.12 0.72
CA PHE A 32 6.95 -0.66 -0.34
C PHE A 32 7.14 0.05 -1.68
N ASP A 33 7.28 -0.73 -2.76
CA ASP A 33 7.30 -0.19 -4.12
C ASP A 33 5.88 0.21 -4.61
N VAL A 34 5.81 0.75 -5.82
CA VAL A 34 4.54 1.16 -6.47
C VAL A 34 3.58 0.00 -6.77
N HIS A 35 4.05 -1.24 -6.66
CA HIS A 35 3.25 -2.46 -6.82
C HIS A 35 2.83 -3.04 -5.46
N GLY A 36 3.30 -2.46 -4.35
CA GLY A 36 3.02 -2.89 -2.99
C GLY A 36 3.96 -3.98 -2.45
N ASN A 37 5.04 -4.31 -3.15
CA ASN A 37 6.03 -5.27 -2.66
C ASN A 37 6.89 -4.64 -1.57
N VAL A 38 7.27 -5.42 -0.57
CA VAL A 38 8.20 -4.98 0.48
C VAL A 38 9.57 -4.72 -0.13
N VAL A 39 10.12 -3.53 0.10
CA VAL A 39 11.51 -3.18 -0.27
C VAL A 39 12.37 -2.87 0.95
N GLN A 40 11.76 -2.52 2.10
CA GLN A 40 12.46 -2.28 3.35
C GLN A 40 11.61 -2.72 4.55
N GLY A 41 12.22 -3.46 5.49
CA GLY A 41 11.58 -3.86 6.75
C GLY A 41 11.35 -2.69 7.71
N PRO A 42 10.58 -2.85 8.80
CA PRO A 42 10.18 -4.14 9.42
C PRO A 42 9.13 -5.04 8.72
N PRO A 43 8.21 -4.55 7.86
CA PRO A 43 7.23 -5.41 7.22
C PRO A 43 7.87 -6.57 6.43
N SER A 44 7.23 -7.73 6.41
CA SER A 44 7.68 -8.91 5.65
C SER A 44 6.65 -9.41 4.62
N ILE A 45 5.46 -8.80 4.57
CA ILE A 45 4.34 -9.19 3.71
C ILE A 45 3.96 -8.00 2.81
N PRO A 46 3.72 -8.21 1.50
CA PRO A 46 3.26 -7.15 0.58
C PRO A 46 1.92 -6.52 0.99
N LEU A 47 1.65 -5.32 0.48
CA LEU A 47 0.36 -4.65 0.66
C LEU A 47 -0.77 -5.43 0.00
N ALA A 48 -1.93 -5.45 0.64
CA ALA A 48 -3.13 -6.00 0.03
C ALA A 48 -3.50 -5.21 -1.24
N THR A 49 -3.85 -5.93 -2.31
CA THR A 49 -4.31 -5.36 -3.57
C THR A 49 -5.81 -5.56 -3.72
N PHE A 50 -6.51 -4.53 -4.19
CA PHE A 50 -7.95 -4.56 -4.41
C PHE A 50 -8.26 -4.37 -5.90
N PRO A 51 -9.06 -5.25 -6.52
CA PRO A 51 -9.55 -5.06 -7.87
C PRO A 51 -10.30 -3.73 -8.00
N VAL A 52 -10.05 -3.03 -9.11
CA VAL A 52 -10.73 -1.78 -9.45
C VAL A 52 -11.38 -1.93 -10.81
N GLU A 53 -12.67 -1.62 -10.88
CA GLU A 53 -13.45 -1.61 -12.10
C GLU A 53 -13.95 -0.18 -12.37
N ARG A 54 -13.85 0.28 -13.62
CA ARG A 54 -14.40 1.56 -14.05
C ARG A 54 -15.74 1.32 -14.74
N VAL A 55 -16.79 1.98 -14.27
CA VAL A 55 -18.12 1.95 -14.87
C VAL A 55 -18.54 3.39 -15.16
N GLY A 56 -18.51 3.77 -16.45
CA GLY A 56 -18.66 5.18 -16.82
C GLY A 56 -17.55 6.04 -16.21
N ASP A 57 -17.92 7.04 -15.41
CA ASP A 57 -16.98 7.91 -14.68
C ASP A 57 -16.76 7.50 -13.22
N GLU A 58 -17.40 6.42 -12.78
CA GLU A 58 -17.26 5.89 -11.43
C GLU A 58 -16.20 4.79 -11.35
N LEU A 59 -15.50 4.71 -10.21
CA LEU A 59 -14.54 3.66 -9.89
C LEU A 59 -15.07 2.81 -8.73
N PHE A 60 -15.19 1.51 -8.96
CA PHE A 60 -15.61 0.53 -7.96
C PHE A 60 -14.39 -0.23 -7.47
N VAL A 61 -14.17 -0.24 -6.15
CA VAL A 61 -13.09 -1.00 -5.51
C VAL A 61 -13.70 -2.19 -4.78
N ARG A 62 -13.30 -3.41 -5.15
CA ARG A 62 -13.77 -4.62 -4.49
C ARG A 62 -12.84 -5.00 -3.34
N ARG A 63 -13.35 -5.08 -2.12
CA ARG A 63 -12.65 -5.73 -1.00
C ARG A 63 -12.90 -7.22 -1.08
N GLU A 64 -11.84 -8.02 -1.13
CA GLU A 64 -11.95 -9.45 -0.84
C GLU A 64 -12.24 -9.60 0.66
N GLY A 65 -13.28 -10.39 0.98
CA GLY A 65 -13.75 -10.65 2.34
C GLY A 65 -13.03 -11.82 2.98
#